data_AF-A0A3D3PDT9-F1
#
_entry.id   AF-A0A3D3PDT9-F1
#
_cell.length_a   1.000
_cell.length_b   1.000
_cell.length_c   1.000
_cell.angle_alpha   90.00
_cell.angle_beta   90.00
_cell.angle_gamma   90.00
#
_symmetry.space_group_name_H-M   'P 1'
#
loop_
_entity.id
_entity.type
_entity.pdbx_description
1 polymer ?
#
loop_
_entity_poly.entity_id
_entity_poly.type
_entity_poly.pdbx_seq_one_letter_code
_entity_poly.pdbx_strand_id
1 'polypeptide(L)'
;FGAYAESLADDMELMLAAWKICNKNPLGSAAGYGSSFPLNRTMTTELLGFDSLNYNVVYAQMGRGKSERILAQAMSSVAATLAKFAMDVCLFINQNFSFISFPDELTTGSSIMPHKKNP
;
A
#
# COMPACT_ATOMS: atom_id res chain seq x y z
N PHE A 1 4.82 -21.60 -2.67
CA PHE A 1 5.46 -20.35 -3.15
C PHE A 1 4.64 -19.65 -4.23
N GLY A 2 4.22 -20.32 -5.32
CA GLY A 2 3.42 -19.70 -6.39
C GLY A 2 2.13 -18.99 -5.92
N ALA A 3 1.36 -19.62 -5.02
CA ALA A 3 0.14 -19.01 -4.49
C ALA A 3 0.36 -17.65 -3.78
N TYR A 4 1.45 -17.49 -3.02
CA TYR A 4 1.74 -16.19 -2.39
C TYR A 4 2.19 -15.15 -3.41
N ALA A 5 2.92 -15.57 -4.44
CA ALA A 5 3.35 -14.68 -5.52
C ALA A 5 2.14 -14.18 -6.34
N GLU A 6 1.19 -15.07 -6.66
CA GLU A 6 -0.06 -14.68 -7.32
C GLU A 6 -0.88 -13.74 -6.43
N SER A 7 -1.03 -14.04 -5.14
CA SER A 7 -1.72 -13.16 -4.20
C SER A 7 -1.07 -11.77 -4.10
N LEU A 8 0.27 -11.70 -4.06
CA LEU A 8 0.98 -10.42 -4.07
C LEU A 8 0.83 -9.68 -5.40
N ALA A 9 0.75 -10.39 -6.53
CA ALA A 9 0.51 -9.76 -7.83
C ALA A 9 -0.87 -9.09 -7.87
N ASP A 10 -1.91 -9.75 -7.35
CA ASP A 10 -3.25 -9.17 -7.20
C ASP A 10 -3.24 -7.96 -6.25
N ASP A 11 -2.48 -8.03 -5.15
CA ASP A 11 -2.32 -6.90 -4.24
C ASP A 11 -1.68 -5.68 -4.92
N MET A 12 -0.74 -5.90 -5.85
CA MET A 12 -0.11 -4.83 -6.62
C MET A 12 -1.07 -4.19 -7.62
N GLU A 13 -2.00 -4.94 -8.22
CA GLU A 13 -3.08 -4.36 -9.03
C GLU A 13 -3.96 -3.42 -8.20
N LEU A 14 -4.26 -3.80 -6.95
CA LEU A 14 -5.03 -2.96 -6.04
C LEU A 14 -4.26 -1.69 -5.64
N MET A 15 -2.95 -1.80 -5.38
CA MET A 15 -2.08 -0.66 -5.13
C MET A 15 -2.01 0.29 -6.34
N LEU A 16 -1.90 -0.25 -7.55
CA LEU A 16 -1.93 0.54 -8.78
C LEU A 16 -3.28 1.23 -8.98
N ALA A 17 -4.39 0.55 -8.69
CA ALA A 17 -5.72 1.16 -8.73
C ALA A 17 -5.85 2.31 -7.73
N ALA A 18 -5.35 2.13 -6.49
CA ALA A 18 -5.32 3.19 -5.48
C ALA A 18 -4.48 4.39 -5.97
N TRP A 19 -3.31 4.14 -6.54
CA TRP A 19 -2.48 5.18 -7.15
C TRP A 19 -3.24 5.97 -8.24
N LYS A 20 -3.84 5.28 -9.22
CA LYS A 20 -4.61 5.91 -10.31
C LYS A 20 -5.80 6.73 -9.81
N ILE A 21 -6.43 6.32 -8.71
CA ILE A 21 -7.54 7.07 -8.12
C ILE A 21 -7.03 8.34 -7.44
N CYS A 22 -5.93 8.25 -6.71
CA CYS A 22 -5.35 9.35 -5.93
C CYS A 22 -4.55 10.34 -6.80
N ASN A 23 -3.98 9.91 -7.92
CA ASN A 23 -3.10 10.70 -8.78
C ASN A 23 -3.88 11.67 -9.69
N LYS A 24 -4.71 12.53 -9.09
CA LYS A 24 -5.53 13.52 -9.79
C LYS A 24 -5.35 14.91 -9.19
N ASN A 25 -5.11 15.88 -10.05
CA ASN A 25 -4.80 17.26 -9.68
C ASN A 25 -6.02 17.97 -9.04
N PRO A 26 -5.97 18.35 -7.76
CA PRO A 26 -7.02 19.12 -7.10
C PRO A 26 -6.86 20.64 -7.30
N LEU A 27 -5.71 21.12 -7.80
CA LEU A 27 -5.42 22.54 -7.92
C LEU A 27 -6.44 23.25 -8.81
N GLY A 28 -6.78 24.48 -8.44
CA GLY A 28 -7.86 25.26 -9.03
C GLY A 28 -9.24 25.04 -8.38
N SER A 29 -9.40 24.09 -7.45
CA SER A 29 -10.65 23.96 -6.68
C SER A 29 -10.88 25.09 -5.68
N ALA A 30 -9.83 25.84 -5.32
CA ALA A 30 -9.82 26.83 -4.24
C ALA A 30 -10.46 26.25 -2.96
N ALA A 31 -11.37 27.00 -2.32
CA ALA A 31 -12.12 26.56 -1.14
C ALA A 31 -13.18 25.47 -1.42
N GLY A 32 -13.23 24.90 -2.62
CA GLY A 32 -14.20 23.87 -3.03
C GLY A 32 -15.22 24.33 -4.07
N TYR A 33 -15.16 25.60 -4.47
CA TYR A 33 -16.11 26.23 -5.40
C TYR A 33 -15.44 26.73 -6.69
N GLY A 34 -14.18 26.39 -6.90
CA GLY A 34 -13.39 26.87 -8.04
C GLY A 34 -12.83 28.27 -7.81
N SER A 35 -12.20 28.82 -8.86
CA SER A 35 -11.62 30.16 -8.86
C SER A 35 -12.29 31.01 -9.94
N SER A 36 -12.47 32.31 -9.67
CA SER A 36 -12.92 33.29 -10.66
C SER A 36 -11.79 33.76 -11.59
N PHE A 37 -10.54 33.45 -11.26
CA PHE A 37 -9.41 33.74 -12.13
C PHE A 37 -9.34 32.73 -13.29
N PRO A 38 -8.88 33.15 -14.49
CA PRO A 38 -8.76 32.28 -15.66
C PRO A 38 -7.54 31.35 -15.53
N LEU A 39 -7.60 30.39 -14.60
CA LEU A 39 -6.50 29.45 -14.33
C LEU A 39 -6.41 28.36 -15.40
N ASN A 40 -5.19 28.11 -15.88
CA ASN A 40 -4.90 26.91 -16.67
C ASN A 40 -4.61 25.72 -15.72
N ARG A 41 -5.65 24.98 -15.37
CA ARG A 41 -5.51 23.80 -14.49
C ARG A 41 -4.69 22.68 -15.15
N THR A 42 -4.81 22.51 -16.46
CA THR A 42 -4.03 21.53 -17.24
C THR A 42 -2.53 21.77 -17.12
N MET A 43 -2.08 23.02 -17.18
CA MET A 43 -0.67 23.37 -16.97
C MET A 43 -0.15 22.86 -15.62
N THR A 44 -0.90 23.05 -14.54
CA THR A 44 -0.48 22.54 -13.21
C THR A 44 -0.55 21.02 -13.11
N THR A 45 -1.47 20.36 -13.83
CA THR A 45 -1.54 18.90 -13.90
C THR A 45 -0.25 18.34 -14.51
N GLU A 46 0.16 18.90 -15.65
CA GLU A 46 1.37 18.48 -16.37
C GLU A 46 2.65 18.76 -15.57
N LEU A 47 2.79 19.99 -15.04
CA LEU A 47 3.99 20.39 -14.29
C LEU A 47 4.22 19.59 -13.01
N LEU A 48 3.15 19.07 -12.39
CA LEU A 48 3.22 18.30 -11.15
C LEU A 48 3.12 16.79 -11.36
N GLY A 49 3.02 16.33 -12.61
CA GLY A 49 3.00 14.90 -12.94
C GLY A 49 1.72 14.16 -12.54
N PHE A 50 0.59 14.86 -12.42
CA PHE A 50 -0.70 14.21 -12.22
C PHE A 50 -1.21 13.60 -13.53
N ASP A 51 -1.85 12.44 -13.48
CA ASP A 51 -2.40 11.80 -14.68
C ASP A 51 -3.64 12.52 -15.21
N SER A 52 -4.40 13.17 -14.34
CA SER A 52 -5.63 13.84 -14.72
C SER A 52 -6.06 14.91 -13.72
N LEU A 53 -7.15 15.60 -14.03
CA LEU A 53 -7.79 16.58 -13.15
C LEU A 53 -8.78 15.89 -12.21
N ASN A 54 -8.95 16.45 -11.01
CA ASN A 54 -10.27 16.42 -10.37
C ASN A 54 -11.18 17.43 -11.09
N TYR A 55 -11.95 16.95 -12.07
CA TYR A 55 -12.77 17.79 -12.93
C TYR A 55 -13.74 18.67 -12.14
N ASN A 56 -14.53 18.06 -11.26
CA ASN A 56 -15.44 18.78 -10.37
C ASN A 56 -14.69 19.30 -9.14
N VAL A 57 -14.84 20.59 -8.84
CA VAL A 57 -14.14 21.27 -7.74
C VAL A 57 -14.65 20.88 -6.34
N VAL A 58 -15.93 20.52 -6.23
CA VAL A 58 -16.52 19.99 -4.98
C VAL A 58 -16.01 18.57 -4.74
N TYR A 59 -15.88 17.77 -5.80
CA TYR A 59 -15.31 16.42 -5.70
C TYR A 59 -13.87 16.45 -5.15
N ALA A 60 -13.06 17.46 -5.50
CA ALA A 60 -11.72 17.60 -4.95
C ALA A 60 -11.71 17.71 -3.41
N GLN A 61 -12.74 18.32 -2.81
CA GLN A 61 -12.89 18.38 -1.34
C GLN A 61 -13.48 17.08 -0.78
N MET A 62 -14.48 16.50 -1.45
CA MET A 62 -15.07 15.20 -1.07
C MET A 62 -14.07 14.03 -1.17
N GLY A 63 -12.98 14.20 -1.92
CA GLY A 63 -11.91 13.22 -2.04
C GLY A 63 -11.11 12.99 -0.75
N ARG A 64 -11.19 13.93 0.21
CA ARG A 64 -10.60 13.79 1.55
C ARG A 64 -11.30 12.67 2.32
N GLY A 65 -10.53 11.84 3.02
CA GLY A 65 -10.98 10.61 3.65
C GLY A 65 -11.20 9.46 2.66
N LYS A 66 -11.75 9.73 1.46
CA LYS A 66 -11.95 8.71 0.42
C LYS A 66 -10.61 8.16 -0.10
N SER A 67 -9.67 9.05 -0.39
CA SER A 67 -8.35 8.67 -0.95
C SER A 67 -7.54 7.87 0.06
N GLU A 68 -7.53 8.31 1.31
CA GLU A 68 -6.89 7.67 2.45
C GLU A 68 -7.48 6.29 2.71
N ARG A 69 -8.81 6.16 2.68
CA ARG A 69 -9.47 4.85 2.84
C ARG A 69 -9.09 3.88 1.72
N ILE A 70 -9.04 4.35 0.47
CA ILE A 70 -8.67 3.51 -0.68
C ILE A 70 -7.22 3.05 -0.57
N LEU A 71 -6.30 3.97 -0.23
CA LEU A 71 -4.89 3.64 -0.01
C LEU A 71 -4.72 2.66 1.16
N ALA A 72 -5.37 2.93 2.29
CA ALA A 72 -5.31 2.06 3.46
C ALA A 72 -5.83 0.64 3.15
N GLN A 73 -6.90 0.52 2.37
CA GLN A 73 -7.43 -0.77 1.94
C GLN A 73 -6.43 -1.52 1.06
N ALA A 74 -5.78 -0.83 0.10
CA ALA A 74 -4.78 -1.45 -0.77
C ALA A 74 -3.56 -1.93 0.03
N MET A 75 -3.04 -1.11 0.94
CA MET A 75 -1.94 -1.47 1.83
C MET A 75 -2.30 -2.64 2.76
N SER A 76 -3.55 -2.67 3.26
CA SER A 76 -4.04 -3.76 4.09
C SER A 76 -4.06 -5.10 3.36
N SER A 77 -4.28 -5.11 2.04
CA SER A 77 -4.27 -6.33 1.22
C SER A 77 -2.87 -6.95 1.19
N VAL A 78 -1.86 -6.14 0.86
CA VAL A 78 -0.44 -6.55 0.90
C VAL A 78 -0.06 -7.06 2.29
N ALA A 79 -0.44 -6.34 3.33
CA ALA A 79 -0.14 -6.73 4.71
C ALA A 79 -0.80 -8.07 5.09
N ALA A 80 -2.01 -8.34 4.62
CA ALA A 80 -2.71 -9.60 4.87
C ALA A 80 -2.00 -10.79 4.20
N THR A 81 -1.57 -10.63 2.94
CA THR A 81 -0.81 -11.65 2.22
C THR A 81 0.53 -11.95 2.90
N LEU A 82 1.27 -10.92 3.29
CA LEU A 82 2.52 -11.08 4.03
C LEU A 82 2.31 -11.72 5.41
N ALA A 83 1.25 -11.34 6.12
CA ALA A 83 0.91 -11.94 7.41
C ALA A 83 0.62 -13.43 7.27
N LYS A 84 -0.13 -13.83 6.22
CA LYS A 84 -0.41 -15.25 5.97
C LYS A 84 0.86 -16.03 5.66
N PHE A 85 1.73 -15.48 4.80
CA PHE A 85 3.03 -16.08 4.51
C PHE A 85 3.89 -16.24 5.77
N ALA A 86 3.99 -15.19 6.60
CA ALA A 86 4.74 -15.22 7.85
C ALA A 86 4.20 -16.27 8.83
N MET A 87 2.88 -16.43 8.94
CA MET A 87 2.28 -17.48 9.77
C MET A 87 2.69 -18.88 9.30
N ASP A 88 2.68 -19.14 8.00
CA ASP A 88 3.06 -20.44 7.45
C ASP A 88 4.56 -20.70 7.64
N VAL A 89 5.41 -19.68 7.49
CA VAL A 89 6.85 -19.74 7.81
C VAL A 89 7.08 -20.08 9.29
N CYS A 90 6.40 -19.40 10.21
CA CYS A 90 6.50 -19.67 11.65
C CYS A 90 6.06 -21.10 11.99
N LEU A 91 5.06 -21.64 11.29
CA LEU A 91 4.64 -23.03 11.45
C LEU A 91 5.70 -24.00 10.92
N PHE A 92 6.27 -23.73 9.74
CA PHE A 92 7.24 -24.62 9.10
C PHE A 92 8.60 -24.66 9.79
N ILE A 93 9.03 -23.58 10.43
CA ILE A 93 10.29 -23.53 11.20
C ILE A 93 10.15 -24.11 12.62
N ASN A 94 8.93 -24.31 13.09
CA ASN A 94 8.67 -24.89 14.42
C ASN A 94 9.37 -26.25 14.57
N GLN A 95 9.91 -26.54 15.77
CA GLN A 95 10.67 -27.77 16.06
C GLN A 95 9.91 -29.07 15.73
N ASN A 96 8.58 -29.08 15.85
CA ASN A 96 7.76 -30.25 15.53
C ASN A 96 7.69 -30.54 14.01
N PHE A 97 7.89 -29.53 13.17
CA PHE A 97 7.85 -29.66 11.70
C PHE A 97 9.25 -29.62 11.10
N SER A 98 10.03 -28.59 11.42
CA SER A 98 11.41 -28.39 10.97
C SER A 98 11.60 -28.52 9.45
N PHE A 99 10.64 -28.04 8.66
CA PHE A 99 10.69 -28.11 7.19
C PHE A 99 11.63 -27.07 6.58
N ILE A 100 11.81 -25.94 7.25
CA ILE A 100 12.70 -24.86 6.84
C ILE A 100 13.54 -24.39 8.03
N SER A 101 14.64 -23.69 7.75
CA SER A 101 15.44 -22.99 8.75
C SER A 101 15.92 -21.66 8.19
N PHE A 102 16.23 -20.72 9.06
CA PHE A 102 16.81 -19.44 8.70
C PHE A 102 18.28 -19.35 9.12
N PRO A 103 19.09 -18.58 8.36
CA PRO A 103 20.44 -18.25 8.79
C PRO A 103 20.39 -17.36 10.04
N ASP A 104 21.47 -17.35 10.81
CA ASP A 104 21.51 -16.74 12.14
C ASP A 104 21.21 -15.25 12.10
N GLU A 105 21.58 -14.56 11.01
CA GLU A 105 21.36 -13.13 10.81
C GLU A 105 19.88 -12.77 10.60
N LEU A 106 19.03 -13.76 10.29
CA LEU A 106 17.58 -13.59 10.11
C LEU A 106 16.76 -14.14 11.29
N THR A 107 17.42 -14.50 12.39
CA THR A 107 16.75 -14.99 13.60
C THR A 107 17.20 -14.21 14.81
N THR A 108 16.36 -14.18 15.85
CA THR A 108 16.75 -13.61 17.14
C THR A 108 16.87 -14.70 18.19
N GLY A 109 17.82 -14.54 19.11
CA GLY A 109 18.02 -15.45 20.23
C GLY A 109 17.08 -15.19 21.40
N SER A 110 17.17 -16.04 22.42
CA SER A 110 16.69 -15.71 23.76
C SER A 110 17.86 -15.37 24.68
N SER A 111 17.68 -14.39 25.56
CA SER A 111 18.70 -14.01 26.54
C SER A 111 19.06 -15.13 27.54
N ILE A 112 18.16 -16.10 27.75
CA ILE A 112 18.35 -17.21 28.70
C ILE A 112 18.50 -18.57 28.01
N MET A 113 17.92 -18.75 26.82
CA MET A 113 17.99 -20.01 26.07
C MET A 113 18.92 -19.85 24.86
N PRO A 114 20.20 -20.28 24.96
CA PRO A 114 21.21 -20.05 23.91
C PRO A 114 20.94 -20.82 22.61
N HIS A 115 20.12 -21.88 22.67
CA HIS A 115 19.73 -22.67 21.49
C HIS A 115 18.42 -22.18 20.85
N LYS A 116 17.73 -21.22 21.46
CA LYS A 116 16.42 -20.75 20.96
C LYS A 116 16.65 -19.75 19.83
N LYS A 117 16.08 -20.05 18.66
CA LYS A 117 16.03 -19.17 17.49
C LYS A 117 14.58 -18.80 17.21
N ASN A 118 14.26 -17.52 17.27
CA ASN A 118 12.94 -16.99 16.94
C ASN A 118 13.01 -16.43 15.50
N PRO A 119 12.12 -16.90 14.60
CA PRO A 119 11.94 -16.31 13.27
C PRO A 119 11.36 -14.90 13.35
#